data_AF-A0A534ARG9-F1
#
_entry.id   AF-A0A534ARG9-F1
#
_cell.length_a   1.000
_cell.length_b   1.000
_cell.length_c   1.000
_cell.angle_alpha   90.00
_cell.angle_beta   90.00
_cell.angle_gamma   90.00
#
_symmetry.space_group_name_H-M   'P 1'
#
loop_
_entity.id
_entity.type
_entity.pdbx_description
1 polymer ?
#
loop_
_entity_poly.entity_id
_entity_poly.type
_entity_poly.pdbx_seq_one_letter_code
_entity_poly.pdbx_strand_id
1 'polypeptide(L)'
;MSADSIAAPPASLDAKAIGQASGATATATPDGVVKIGWPRTDVTVTVDGMTLPPAAGLGSWAAFAPMASGAMVMGDTVVFEDEVDAAMDAAFTHGL
;
A
#
# COMPACT_ATOMS: atom_id res chain seq x y z
N MET A 1 37.72 3.19 10.64
CA MET A 1 37.38 4.43 9.93
C MET A 1 37.13 4.08 8.48
N SER A 2 35.87 4.03 8.09
CA SER A 2 35.38 4.46 6.77
C SER A 2 33.94 4.85 7.02
N ALA A 3 33.70 6.16 7.11
CA ALA A 3 32.35 6.71 7.08
C ALA A 3 31.88 6.54 5.65
N ASP A 4 31.04 5.53 5.41
CA ASP A 4 30.25 5.48 4.19
C ASP A 4 29.44 6.77 4.12
N SER A 5 29.56 7.44 2.98
CA SER A 5 29.02 8.76 2.72
C SER A 5 27.54 8.80 3.09
N ILE A 6 27.13 9.80 3.88
CA ILE A 6 25.72 10.09 4.11
C ILE A 6 25.19 10.53 2.74
N ALA A 7 24.59 9.58 2.02
CA ALA A 7 23.92 9.82 0.77
C ALA A 7 22.93 10.97 0.95
N ALA A 8 22.75 11.77 -0.11
CA ALA A 8 21.77 12.85 -0.15
C ALA A 8 20.42 12.39 0.45
N PRO A 9 19.68 13.27 1.16
CA PRO A 9 18.37 12.91 1.69
C PRO A 9 17.57 12.25 0.57
N PRO A 10 16.96 11.07 0.81
CA PRO A 10 16.30 10.34 -0.25
C PRO A 10 15.23 11.26 -0.85
N ALA A 11 15.08 11.20 -2.18
CA ALA A 11 14.13 12.04 -2.88
C ALA A 11 12.77 11.95 -2.17
N SER A 12 12.26 13.09 -1.71
CA SER A 12 10.99 13.13 -0.97
C SER A 12 9.89 12.57 -1.86
N LEU A 13 9.13 11.60 -1.35
CA LEU A 13 8.01 11.02 -2.08
C LEU A 13 6.92 12.06 -2.31
N ASP A 14 6.42 12.12 -3.54
CA ASP A 14 5.26 12.95 -3.85
C ASP A 14 3.98 12.20 -3.46
N ALA A 15 3.49 12.48 -2.26
CA ALA A 15 2.25 11.88 -1.76
C ALA A 15 1.04 12.19 -2.65
N LYS A 16 1.01 13.35 -3.31
CA LYS A 16 -0.09 13.71 -4.22
C LYS A 16 -0.04 12.86 -5.47
N ALA A 17 1.13 12.68 -6.07
CA ALA A 17 1.30 11.81 -7.24
C ALA A 17 0.91 10.35 -6.90
N ILE A 18 1.34 9.84 -5.74
CA ILE A 18 0.97 8.51 -5.26
C ILE A 18 -0.55 8.38 -5.09
N GLY A 19 -1.19 9.36 -4.44
CA GLY A 19 -2.65 9.36 -4.26
C GLY A 19 -3.41 9.41 -5.58
N GLN A 20 -2.94 10.21 -6.55
CA GLN A 20 -3.55 10.29 -7.88
C GLN A 20 -3.41 8.99 -8.68
N ALA A 21 -2.22 8.37 -8.66
CA ALA A 21 -1.98 7.13 -9.38
C ALA A 21 -2.77 5.95 -8.80
N SER A 22 -2.95 5.93 -7.47
CA SER A 22 -3.68 4.87 -6.75
C SER A 22 -5.20 5.05 -6.72
N GLY A 23 -5.69 6.27 -6.96
CA GLY A 23 -7.08 6.63 -6.70
C GLY A 23 -7.45 6.66 -5.21
N ALA A 24 -6.46 6.56 -4.31
CA ALA A 24 -6.65 6.55 -2.87
C ALA A 24 -6.18 7.86 -2.23
N THR A 25 -6.70 8.15 -1.03
CA THR A 25 -6.20 9.26 -0.22
C THR A 25 -4.84 8.89 0.36
N ALA A 26 -3.79 9.61 -0.05
CA ALA A 26 -2.44 9.43 0.48
C ALA A 26 -2.24 10.21 1.78
N THR A 27 -1.60 9.57 2.76
CA THR A 27 -1.21 10.18 4.04
C THR A 27 0.30 10.08 4.21
N ALA A 28 0.97 11.21 4.38
CA ALA A 28 2.40 11.25 4.67
C ALA A 28 2.64 11.28 6.19
N THR A 29 3.64 10.52 6.65
CA THR A 29 4.09 10.51 8.05
C THR A 29 5.37 11.35 8.22
N PRO A 30 5.72 11.79 9.45
CA PRO A 30 6.89 12.66 9.67
C PRO A 30 8.24 12.06 9.28
N ASP A 31 8.34 10.74 9.20
CA ASP A 31 9.50 9.97 8.73
C ASP A 31 9.57 9.83 7.19
N GLY A 32 8.65 10.46 6.46
CA GLY A 32 8.64 10.51 5.00
C GLY A 32 7.96 9.32 4.32
N VAL A 33 7.35 8.40 5.08
CA VAL A 33 6.55 7.31 4.52
C VAL A 33 5.22 7.85 3.99
N VAL A 34 4.79 7.40 2.81
CA VAL A 34 3.47 7.71 2.25
C VAL A 34 2.63 6.46 2.27
N LYS A 35 1.45 6.53 2.92
CA LYS A 35 0.49 5.42 3.03
C LYS A 35 -0.76 5.68 2.22
N ILE A 36 -1.27 4.64 1.56
CA ILE A 36 -2.55 4.60 0.86
C ILE A 36 -3.31 3.34 1.26
N GLY A 37 -4.64 3.36 1.16
CA GLY A 37 -5.47 2.20 1.47
C GLY A 37 -6.81 2.21 0.74
N TRP A 38 -7.33 1.01 0.52
CA TRP A 38 -8.59 0.75 -0.19
C TRP A 38 -9.47 -0.16 0.68
N PRO A 39 -10.49 0.40 1.34
CA PRO A 39 -11.45 -0.43 2.06
C PRO A 39 -12.34 -1.22 1.08
N ARG A 40 -12.66 -2.47 1.41
CA ARG A 40 -13.61 -3.33 0.68
C ARG A 40 -15.05 -2.91 0.98
N THR A 41 -15.47 -1.74 0.49
CA THR A 41 -16.86 -1.26 0.62
C THR A 41 -17.81 -1.85 -0.42
N ASP A 42 -17.27 -2.64 -1.35
CA ASP A 42 -17.99 -3.38 -2.39
C ASP A 42 -18.73 -4.60 -1.86
N VAL A 43 -18.32 -5.14 -0.70
CA VAL A 43 -18.80 -6.41 -0.16
C VAL A 43 -19.30 -6.27 1.28
N THR A 44 -20.29 -7.08 1.64
CA THR A 44 -20.78 -7.20 3.02
C THR A 44 -20.42 -8.58 3.55
N VAL A 45 -19.49 -8.62 4.51
CA VAL A 45 -19.05 -9.86 5.15
C VAL A 45 -19.74 -10.02 6.50
N THR A 46 -20.23 -11.21 6.79
CA THR A 46 -20.86 -11.55 8.08
C THR A 46 -20.19 -12.78 8.66
N VAL A 47 -19.80 -12.71 9.93
CA VAL A 47 -19.20 -13.81 10.69
C VAL A 47 -20.05 -14.04 11.94
N ASP A 48 -20.52 -15.26 12.15
CA ASP A 48 -21.39 -15.63 13.28
C ASP A 48 -22.62 -14.71 13.46
N GLY A 49 -23.20 -14.27 12.34
CA GLY A 49 -24.36 -13.37 12.33
C GLY A 49 -24.05 -11.89 12.58
N MET A 50 -22.79 -11.52 12.77
CA MET A 50 -22.35 -10.13 12.91
C MET A 50 -21.71 -9.62 11.61
N THR A 51 -22.16 -8.46 11.13
CA THR A 51 -21.53 -7.80 9.98
C THR A 51 -20.16 -7.25 10.38
N LEU A 52 -19.14 -7.61 9.61
CA LEU A 52 -17.78 -7.13 9.79
C LEU A 52 -17.59 -5.83 8.98
N PRO A 53 -17.34 -4.68 9.63
CA PRO A 53 -17.12 -3.42 8.91
C PRO A 53 -15.75 -3.43 8.20
N PRO A 54 -15.58 -2.69 7.10
CA PRO A 54 -14.31 -2.66 6.38
C PRO A 54 -13.09 -2.29 7.23
N ALA A 55 -13.28 -1.38 8.18
CA ALA A 55 -12.23 -0.96 9.11
C ALA A 55 -11.74 -2.08 10.05
N ALA A 56 -12.44 -3.21 10.16
CA ALA A 56 -12.03 -4.36 10.95
C ALA A 56 -11.08 -5.33 10.20
N GLY A 57 -10.51 -4.90 9.08
CA GLY A 57 -9.50 -5.65 8.32
C GLY A 57 -9.91 -6.04 6.91
N LEU A 58 -11.05 -5.56 6.39
CA LEU A 58 -11.43 -5.75 4.99
C LEU A 58 -10.96 -4.55 4.18
N GLY A 59 -9.66 -4.46 3.97
CA GLY A 59 -9.07 -3.43 3.13
C GLY A 59 -7.60 -3.70 2.86
N SER A 60 -7.18 -3.34 1.65
CA SER A 60 -5.80 -3.43 1.21
C SER A 60 -5.07 -2.13 1.53
N TRP A 61 -3.75 -2.18 1.68
CA TRP A 61 -2.94 -0.97 1.84
C TRP A 61 -1.56 -1.11 1.23
N ALA A 62 -0.94 0.04 0.96
CA ALA A 62 0.47 0.13 0.58
C ALA A 62 1.13 1.33 1.28
N ALA A 63 2.38 1.15 1.69
CA ALA A 63 3.24 2.19 2.21
C ALA A 63 4.53 2.26 1.41
N PHE A 64 4.91 3.47 1.05
CA PHE A 64 6.11 3.79 0.31
C PHE A 64 7.10 4.44 1.26
N ALA A 65 8.27 3.83 1.42
CA ALA A 65 9.38 4.39 2.17
C ALA A 65 10.47 4.90 1.20
N PRO A 66 11.00 6.11 1.41
CA PRO A 66 12.04 6.66 0.55
C PRO A 66 13.35 5.87 0.73
N MET A 67 13.99 5.48 -0.37
CA MET A 67 15.26 4.74 -0.40
C MET A 67 16.35 5.55 -1.11
N ALA A 68 17.62 5.15 -0.97
CA ALA A 68 18.73 5.80 -1.69
C ALA A 68 18.54 5.75 -3.22
N SER A 69 17.92 4.68 -3.73
CA SER A 69 17.56 4.50 -5.14
C SER A 69 16.08 4.11 -5.26
N GLY A 70 15.20 5.12 -5.36
CA GLY A 70 13.75 4.91 -5.53
C GLY A 70 12.99 4.81 -4.21
N ALA A 71 12.02 3.91 -4.16
CA ALA A 71 11.17 3.69 -2.99
C ALA A 71 11.04 2.20 -2.72
N MET A 72 10.98 1.83 -1.44
CA MET A 72 10.52 0.51 -1.01
C MET A 72 9.01 0.58 -0.84
N VAL A 73 8.29 -0.41 -1.36
CA VAL A 73 6.86 -0.58 -1.12
C VAL A 73 6.64 -1.81 -0.25
N MET A 74 5.76 -1.68 0.74
CA MET A 74 5.23 -2.77 1.54
C MET A 74 3.72 -2.61 1.66
N GLY A 75 3.00 -3.72 1.77
CA GLY A 75 1.55 -3.68 1.86
C GLY A 75 0.95 -5.07 1.89
N ASP A 76 -0.38 -5.12 1.90
CA ASP A 76 -1.16 -6.31 1.67
C ASP A 76 -2.35 -6.02 0.76
N THR A 77 -2.86 -7.09 0.15
CA THR A 77 -4.07 -7.06 -0.68
C THR A 77 -5.06 -8.06 -0.11
N VAL A 78 -6.23 -7.58 0.28
CA VAL A 78 -7.31 -8.40 0.84
C VAL A 78 -8.26 -8.83 -0.28
N VAL A 79 -8.28 -10.14 -0.53
CA VAL A 79 -9.06 -10.79 -1.59
C VAL A 79 -9.88 -11.94 -1.04
N PHE A 80 -10.97 -12.29 -1.71
CA PHE A 80 -11.62 -13.58 -1.53
C PHE A 80 -10.85 -14.69 -2.23
N GLU A 81 -11.19 -15.94 -1.90
CA GLU A 81 -10.53 -17.13 -2.45
C GLU A 81 -10.63 -17.18 -3.99
N ASP A 82 -11.77 -16.80 -4.55
CA ASP A 82 -12.01 -16.76 -6.00
C ASP A 82 -11.38 -15.56 -6.73
N GLU A 83 -10.83 -14.60 -5.97
CA GLU A 83 -10.14 -13.42 -6.50
C GLU A 83 -8.60 -13.60 -6.51
N VAL A 84 -8.07 -14.66 -5.89
CA VAL A 84 -6.62 -14.88 -5.73
C VAL A 84 -5.90 -14.94 -7.07
N ASP A 85 -6.37 -15.76 -8.01
CA ASP A 85 -5.70 -15.94 -9.31
C ASP A 85 -5.63 -14.62 -10.08
N ALA A 86 -6.74 -13.87 -10.12
CA ALA A 86 -6.78 -12.57 -10.79
C ALA A 86 -5.84 -11.55 -10.15
N ALA A 87 -5.72 -11.55 -8.81
CA ALA A 87 -4.79 -10.68 -8.10
C ALA A 87 -3.32 -11.03 -8.39
N MET A 88 -2.99 -12.33 -8.40
CA MET A 88 -1.64 -12.81 -8.71
C MET A 88 -1.25 -12.53 -10.18
N ASP A 89 -2.18 -12.75 -11.12
CA ASP A 89 -1.96 -12.44 -12.54
C ASP A 89 -1.68 -10.95 -12.76
N ALA A 90 -2.42 -10.08 -12.08
CA ALA A 90 -2.19 -8.64 -12.13
C ALA A 90 -0.81 -8.27 -11.56
N ALA A 91 -0.42 -8.84 -10.42
CA ALA A 91 0.90 -8.62 -9.82
C ALA A 91 2.02 -9.02 -10.79
N PHE A 92 1.98 -10.24 -11.33
CA PHE A 92 3.01 -10.73 -12.25
C PHE A 92 3.07 -9.95 -13.56
N THR A 93 1.94 -9.55 -14.12
CA THR A 93 1.88 -8.71 -15.33
C THR A 93 2.58 -7.38 -15.14
N HIS A 94 2.58 -6.85 -13.91
CA HIS A 94 3.22 -5.58 -13.54
C HIS A 94 4.60 -5.75 -12.88
N GLY A 95 5.13 -6.98 -12.81
CA GLY A 95 6.46 -7.28 -12.28
C GLY A 95 6.57 -7.17 -10.76
N LEU A 96 5.46 -7.41 -10.05
CA LEU A 96 5.42 -7.56 -8.59
C LEU A 96 5.59 -9.03 -8.18
#